data_AF-A0A4W5LEE8-F1
#
_entry.id   AF-A0A4W5LEE8-F1
#
_cell.length_a   1.000
_cell.length_b   1.000
_cell.length_c   1.000
_cell.angle_alpha   90.00
_cell.angle_beta   90.00
_cell.angle_gamma   90.00
#
_symmetry.space_group_name_H-M   'P 1'
#
loop_
_entity.id
_entity.type
_entity.pdbx_description
1 polymer ?
#
loop_
_entity_poly.entity_id
_entity_poly.type
_entity_poly.pdbx_seq_one_letter_code
_entity_poly.pdbx_strand_id
1 'polypeptide(L)'
;MTTRPVMTTRPVMATGPVMTTGPVMTTGPVMTTGPVMTTGPVMTTGPVITTGPVIPTGPVIPTRPVMTTTPVITTRPVITTTPVIPSTPVIPTTPVMTARPVMTTRPVMTTRPVMTTRPLIPTHHMGQRVH
;
A
#
# COMPACT_ATOMS: atom_id res chain seq x y z
N MET A 1 18.78 -14.07 9.35
CA MET A 1 17.55 -13.37 8.95
C MET A 1 17.06 -12.54 10.13
N THR A 2 17.00 -11.22 10.00
CA THR A 2 16.49 -10.35 11.07
C THR A 2 14.96 -10.43 11.06
N THR A 3 14.37 -10.97 12.12
CA THR A 3 12.92 -10.92 12.39
C THR A 3 12.51 -9.65 13.14
N ARG A 4 13.46 -8.75 13.39
CA ARG A 4 13.24 -7.53 14.17
C ARG A 4 12.47 -6.51 13.34
N PRO A 5 11.51 -5.79 13.95
CA PRO A 5 10.83 -4.69 13.29
C PRO A 5 11.81 -3.65 12.74
N VAL A 6 11.59 -3.20 11.50
CA VAL A 6 12.29 -2.07 10.92
C VAL A 6 11.49 -0.82 11.23
N MET A 7 12.09 0.13 11.94
CA MET A 7 11.46 1.42 12.26
C MET A 7 12.34 2.56 11.77
N THR A 8 11.79 3.40 10.89
CA THR A 8 12.49 4.59 10.38
C THR A 8 11.60 5.82 10.51
N THR A 9 12.20 6.94 10.93
CA THR A 9 11.52 8.25 11.05
C THR A 9 12.06 9.30 10.08
N ARG A 10 13.04 8.90 9.26
CA ARG A 10 13.69 9.74 8.25
C ARG A 10 13.32 9.26 6.84
N PRO A 11 13.50 10.11 5.82
CA PRO A 11 13.36 9.69 4.44
C PRO A 11 14.17 8.43 4.16
N VAL A 12 13.55 7.46 3.49
CA VAL A 12 14.22 6.23 3.05
C VAL A 12 14.43 6.30 1.56
N MET A 13 15.67 6.15 1.11
CA MET A 13 16.03 6.06 -0.30
C MET A 13 16.82 4.77 -0.52
N ALA A 14 16.35 3.93 -1.43
CA ALA A 14 17.03 2.69 -1.80
C ALA A 14 17.13 2.54 -3.31
N THR A 15 18.32 2.14 -3.76
CA THR A 15 18.60 1.77 -5.15
C THR A 15 19.05 0.31 -5.15
N GLY A 16 18.36 -0.53 -5.91
CA GLY A 16 18.53 -1.98 -5.94
C GLY A 16 17.39 -2.73 -5.21
N PRO A 17 17.47 -4.08 -5.16
CA PRO A 17 16.47 -4.90 -4.52
C PRO A 17 16.37 -4.64 -3.01
N VAL A 18 15.14 -4.50 -2.50
CA VAL A 18 14.85 -4.38 -1.07
C VAL A 18 14.08 -5.61 -0.61
N MET A 19 14.63 -6.32 0.38
CA MET A 19 14.03 -7.51 0.97
C MET A 19 13.91 -7.29 2.48
N THR A 20 12.70 -7.33 3.02
CA THR A 20 12.48 -7.21 4.47
C THR A 20 11.62 -8.35 4.99
N THR A 21 12.03 -8.92 6.12
CA THR A 21 11.24 -9.90 6.87
C THR A 21 10.93 -9.33 8.25
N GLY A 22 9.67 -9.37 8.64
CA GLY A 22 9.15 -8.75 9.87
C GLY A 22 8.36 -7.46 9.61
N PRO A 23 7.78 -6.86 10.66
CA PRO A 23 7.03 -5.62 10.55
C PRO A 23 7.92 -4.44 10.10
N VAL A 24 7.38 -3.60 9.22
CA VAL A 24 8.03 -2.35 8.78
C VAL A 24 7.15 -1.16 9.13
N MET A 25 7.71 -0.20 9.84
CA MET A 25 7.08 1.10 10.12
C MET A 25 8.00 2.22 9.63
N THR A 26 7.48 3.06 8.74
CA THR A 26 8.21 4.21 8.23
C THR A 26 7.40 5.48 8.40
N THR A 27 8.01 6.49 9.01
CA THR A 27 7.51 7.86 9.07
C THR A 27 8.45 8.72 8.25
N GLY A 28 7.95 9.34 7.19
CA GLY A 28 8.73 10.10 6.21
C GLY A 28 8.58 9.54 4.79
N PRO A 29 9.03 10.29 3.75
CA PRO A 29 8.97 9.84 2.37
C PRO A 29 9.79 8.58 2.12
N VAL A 30 9.28 7.71 1.25
CA VAL A 30 9.98 6.50 0.80
C VAL A 30 10.14 6.54 -0.72
N MET A 31 11.38 6.41 -1.17
CA MET A 31 11.75 6.33 -2.58
C MET A 31 12.53 5.04 -2.82
N THR A 32 12.03 4.16 -3.67
CA THR A 32 12.73 2.92 -4.02
C THR A 32 12.82 2.75 -5.53
N THR A 33 14.03 2.41 -6.00
CA THR A 33 14.28 2.02 -7.39
C THR A 33 14.84 0.61 -7.40
N GLY A 34 14.01 -0.36 -7.76
CA GLY A 34 14.31 -1.79 -7.75
C GLY A 34 13.13 -2.62 -7.24
N PRO A 35 13.21 -3.96 -7.34
CA PRO A 35 12.19 -4.85 -6.78
C PRO A 35 12.10 -4.71 -5.26
N VAL A 36 10.88 -4.73 -4.73
CA VAL A 36 10.62 -4.69 -3.29
C VAL A 36 9.81 -5.92 -2.88
N MET A 37 10.36 -6.73 -1.99
CA MET A 37 9.64 -7.83 -1.35
C MET A 37 9.60 -7.61 0.16
N THR A 38 8.39 -7.70 0.72
CA THR A 38 8.20 -7.57 2.16
C THR A 38 7.39 -8.73 2.70
N THR A 39 7.86 -9.31 3.80
CA THR A 39 7.18 -10.39 4.52
C THR A 39 6.86 -9.94 5.92
N GLY A 40 5.64 -9.45 6.12
CA GLY A 40 5.17 -8.88 7.37
C GLY A 40 4.31 -7.63 7.14
N PRO A 41 3.65 -7.11 8.20
CA PRO A 41 2.87 -5.88 8.09
C PRO A 41 3.74 -4.68 7.70
N VAL A 42 3.23 -3.83 6.81
CA VAL A 42 3.88 -2.57 6.40
C VAL A 42 2.97 -1.40 6.71
N MET A 43 3.47 -0.45 7.50
CA MET A 43 2.83 0.83 7.77
C MET A 43 3.72 1.97 7.30
N THR A 44 3.17 2.89 6.53
CA THR A 44 3.94 4.04 6.02
C THR A 44 3.18 5.35 6.20
N THR A 45 3.81 6.27 6.90
CA THR A 45 3.34 7.63 7.16
C THR A 45 4.22 8.62 6.39
N GLY A 46 3.95 8.74 5.09
CA GLY A 46 4.75 9.51 4.15
C GLY A 46 4.37 9.18 2.70
N PRO A 47 4.66 10.06 1.73
CA PRO A 47 4.53 9.71 0.32
C PRO A 47 5.44 8.51 -0.01
N VAL A 48 4.93 7.60 -0.84
CA VAL A 48 5.71 6.44 -1.31
C VAL A 48 5.79 6.48 -2.82
N ILE A 49 7.01 6.42 -3.36
CA ILE A 49 7.27 6.27 -4.78
C ILE A 49 8.15 5.04 -4.98
N THR A 50 7.64 4.09 -5.76
CA THR A 50 8.36 2.87 -6.08
C THR A 50 8.45 2.68 -7.59
N THR A 51 9.67 2.48 -8.06
CA THR A 51 9.99 2.09 -9.43
C THR A 51 10.57 0.68 -9.41
N GLY A 52 9.76 -0.32 -9.68
CA GLY A 52 10.11 -1.74 -9.62
C GLY A 52 8.98 -2.60 -9.04
N PRO A 53 8.92 -3.91 -9.35
CA PRO A 53 7.86 -4.78 -8.86
C PRO A 53 7.75 -4.75 -7.33
N VAL A 54 6.51 -4.73 -6.80
CA VAL A 54 6.27 -4.70 -5.35
C VAL A 54 5.44 -5.91 -4.95
N ILE A 55 5.99 -6.72 -4.02
CA ILE A 55 5.38 -7.97 -3.55
C ILE A 55 5.35 -7.99 -2.02
N PRO A 56 4.30 -7.43 -1.38
CA PRO A 56 4.05 -7.59 0.04
C PRO A 56 3.25 -8.87 0.32
N THR A 57 3.72 -9.65 1.30
CA THR A 57 3.02 -10.85 1.82
C THR A 57 2.33 -10.60 3.18
N GLY A 58 2.24 -9.34 3.59
CA GLY A 58 1.56 -8.83 4.79
C GLY A 58 0.51 -7.76 4.48
N PRO A 59 -0.28 -7.32 5.48
CA PRO A 59 -1.13 -6.15 5.33
C PRO A 59 -0.30 -4.90 5.01
N VAL A 60 -0.83 -4.02 4.15
CA VAL A 60 -0.18 -2.76 3.76
C VAL A 60 -1.09 -1.58 4.04
N ILE A 61 -0.60 -0.60 4.80
CA ILE A 61 -1.36 0.56 5.28
C ILE A 61 -0.57 1.86 5.00
N PRO A 62 -0.76 2.49 3.83
CA PRO A 62 -0.26 3.82 3.56
C PRO A 62 -1.25 4.89 4.01
N THR A 63 -0.76 5.89 4.75
CA THR A 63 -1.58 7.04 5.22
C THR A 63 -1.41 8.30 4.36
N ARG A 64 -0.60 8.23 3.31
CA ARG A 64 -0.32 9.30 2.34
C ARG A 64 -0.22 8.70 0.92
N PRO A 65 -0.22 9.55 -0.14
CA PRO A 65 -0.27 9.06 -1.51
C PRO A 65 0.83 8.07 -1.87
N VAL A 66 0.46 7.05 -2.64
CA VAL A 66 1.35 6.02 -3.16
C VAL A 66 1.35 6.08 -4.68
N MET A 67 2.55 6.17 -5.27
CA MET A 67 2.77 6.09 -6.71
C MET A 67 3.65 4.88 -7.04
N THR A 68 3.18 4.05 -7.96
CA THR A 68 3.95 2.90 -8.45
C THR A 68 3.97 2.89 -9.98
N THR A 69 5.15 2.70 -10.55
CA THR A 69 5.34 2.70 -12.01
C THR A 69 5.37 1.30 -12.65
N THR A 70 5.20 0.27 -11.82
CA THR A 70 5.39 -1.14 -12.13
C THR A 70 4.40 -2.01 -11.36
N PRO A 71 4.18 -3.27 -11.80
CA PRO A 71 3.14 -4.11 -11.22
C PRO A 71 3.27 -4.30 -9.71
N VAL A 72 2.13 -4.28 -9.03
CA VAL A 72 2.01 -4.56 -7.60
C VAL A 72 1.17 -5.82 -7.42
N ILE A 73 1.72 -6.82 -6.73
CA ILE A 73 1.04 -8.09 -6.44
C ILE A 73 0.93 -8.23 -4.92
N THR A 74 -0.29 -8.17 -4.39
CA THR A 74 -0.52 -8.25 -2.95
C THR A 74 -1.29 -9.51 -2.59
N THR A 75 -0.80 -10.27 -1.60
CA THR A 75 -1.45 -11.50 -1.14
C THR A 75 -2.29 -11.34 0.11
N ARG A 76 -2.22 -10.19 0.78
CA ARG A 76 -2.97 -9.87 1.99
C ARG A 76 -3.69 -8.52 1.86
N PRO A 77 -4.62 -8.20 2.78
CA PRO A 77 -5.41 -6.99 2.69
C PRO A 77 -4.59 -5.72 2.58
N VAL A 78 -4.99 -4.88 1.63
CA VAL A 78 -4.47 -3.52 1.47
C VAL A 78 -5.53 -2.56 1.99
N ILE A 79 -5.17 -1.74 2.97
CA ILE A 79 -6.05 -0.72 3.55
C ILE A 79 -5.54 0.64 3.13
N THR A 80 -6.31 1.34 2.30
CA THR A 80 -5.96 2.69 1.83
C THR A 80 -6.91 3.72 2.42
N THR A 81 -6.34 4.80 2.94
CA THR A 81 -7.08 5.97 3.44
C THR A 81 -6.83 7.22 2.58
N THR A 82 -6.01 7.09 1.54
CA THR A 82 -5.55 8.20 0.67
C THR A 82 -5.44 7.76 -0.81
N PRO A 83 -5.32 8.71 -1.76
CA PRO A 83 -5.15 8.40 -3.18
C PRO A 83 -3.99 7.44 -3.47
N VAL A 84 -4.27 6.47 -4.34
CA VAL A 84 -3.25 5.60 -4.94
C VAL A 84 -3.26 5.85 -6.44
N ILE A 85 -2.07 6.06 -7.03
CA ILE A 85 -1.90 6.33 -8.46
C ILE A 85 -0.94 5.27 -9.03
N PRO A 86 -1.46 4.11 -9.46
CA PRO A 86 -0.66 3.14 -10.18
C PRO A 86 -0.63 3.48 -11.67
N SER A 87 0.55 3.51 -12.28
CA SER A 87 0.65 3.65 -13.74
C SER A 87 0.58 2.31 -14.49
N THR A 88 0.61 1.20 -13.74
CA THR A 88 0.56 -0.20 -14.21
C THR A 88 -0.46 -1.03 -13.44
N PRO A 89 -0.82 -2.23 -13.92
CA PRO A 89 -1.82 -3.06 -13.25
C PRO A 89 -1.48 -3.38 -11.79
N VAL A 90 -2.52 -3.44 -10.97
CA VAL A 90 -2.46 -3.90 -9.58
C VAL A 90 -3.25 -5.21 -9.49
N ILE A 91 -2.64 -6.27 -8.96
CA ILE A 91 -3.20 -7.62 -8.87
C ILE A 91 -3.31 -8.05 -7.40
N PRO A 92 -4.44 -7.76 -6.73
CA PRO A 92 -4.76 -8.31 -5.41
C PRO A 92 -5.31 -9.75 -5.50
N THR A 93 -4.76 -10.66 -4.69
CA THR A 93 -5.27 -12.04 -4.57
C THR A 93 -6.23 -12.26 -3.39
N THR A 94 -6.33 -11.27 -2.49
CA THR A 94 -7.21 -11.24 -1.32
C THR A 94 -7.86 -9.85 -1.18
N PRO A 95 -8.84 -9.65 -0.27
CA PRO A 95 -9.68 -8.46 -0.28
C PRO A 95 -8.89 -7.15 -0.16
N VAL A 96 -9.23 -6.18 -1.00
CA VAL A 96 -8.84 -4.77 -0.80
C VAL A 96 -9.94 -4.12 0.04
N MET A 97 -9.56 -3.51 1.17
CA MET A 97 -10.50 -2.81 2.05
C MET A 97 -10.25 -1.32 1.98
N THR A 98 -11.25 -0.55 1.56
CA THR A 98 -11.20 0.90 1.63
C THR A 98 -11.90 1.34 2.91
N ALA A 99 -11.14 2.00 3.80
CA ALA A 99 -11.68 2.56 5.02
C ALA A 99 -12.39 3.88 4.66
N ARG A 100 -13.73 3.86 4.63
CA ARG A 100 -14.71 4.93 4.30
C ARG A 100 -15.10 5.04 2.82
N PRO A 101 -16.33 5.52 2.51
CA PRO A 101 -16.48 6.35 1.33
C PRO A 101 -15.48 7.47 1.55
N VAL A 102 -14.42 7.48 0.77
CA VAL A 102 -13.60 8.67 0.70
C VAL A 102 -14.60 9.73 0.28
N MET A 103 -14.96 10.63 1.18
CA MET A 103 -15.09 12.01 0.75
C MET A 103 -13.71 12.31 0.20
N THR A 104 -13.53 11.98 -1.07
CA THR A 104 -12.38 12.44 -1.82
C THR A 104 -12.55 13.94 -1.74
N THR A 105 -11.64 14.61 -1.06
CA THR A 105 -11.11 15.75 -1.76
C THR A 105 -10.23 15.26 -2.92
N ARG A 106 -9.79 13.97 -2.96
CA ARG A 106 -8.91 13.44 -4.02
C ARG A 106 -9.19 11.97 -4.46
N PRO A 107 -9.38 11.70 -5.77
CA PRO A 107 -9.66 10.36 -6.34
C PRO A 107 -8.54 9.33 -6.21
N VAL A 108 -8.90 8.04 -6.32
CA VAL A 108 -7.98 6.98 -6.75
C VAL A 108 -7.91 7.06 -8.28
N MET A 109 -6.76 7.46 -8.81
CA MET A 109 -6.55 7.61 -10.26
C MET A 109 -5.75 6.42 -10.75
N THR A 110 -6.43 5.43 -11.30
CA THR A 110 -5.77 4.32 -12.00
C THR A 110 -5.68 4.67 -13.47
N THR A 111 -4.47 4.71 -14.05
CA THR A 111 -4.33 4.80 -15.51
C THR A 111 -4.43 3.42 -16.17
N ARG A 112 -4.44 2.34 -15.37
CA ARG A 112 -4.53 0.95 -15.82
C ARG A 112 -5.38 0.08 -14.87
N PRO A 113 -5.91 -1.07 -15.33
CA PRO A 113 -6.89 -1.87 -14.58
C PRO A 113 -6.39 -2.38 -13.22
N VAL A 114 -7.31 -2.44 -12.26
CA VAL A 114 -7.17 -3.25 -11.03
C VAL A 114 -7.83 -4.61 -11.30
N MET A 115 -7.09 -5.71 -11.15
CA MET A 115 -7.60 -7.06 -11.38
C MET A 115 -7.71 -7.82 -10.07
N THR A 116 -8.92 -7.97 -9.55
CA THR A 116 -9.17 -8.67 -8.28
C THR A 116 -9.65 -10.09 -8.53
N THR A 117 -9.01 -11.07 -7.90
CA THR A 117 -9.46 -12.48 -7.98
C THR A 117 -10.47 -12.85 -6.88
N ARG A 118 -10.86 -11.88 -6.03
CA ARG A 118 -11.78 -12.01 -4.89
C ARG A 118 -12.60 -10.71 -4.68
N PRO A 119 -13.63 -10.65 -3.82
CA PRO A 119 -14.47 -9.47 -3.67
C PRO A 119 -13.75 -8.24 -3.08
N LEU A 120 -14.13 -7.05 -3.54
CA LEU A 120 -13.83 -5.77 -2.89
C LEU A 120 -14.81 -5.57 -1.72
N ILE A 121 -14.32 -5.11 -0.55
CA ILE A 121 -15.17 -4.83 0.62
C ILE A 121 -15.14 -3.33 0.92
N PRO A 122 -16.18 -2.57 0.54
CA PRO A 122 -16.35 -1.18 0.98
C PRO A 122 -16.69 -1.14 2.47
N THR A 123 -16.02 -0.32 3.27
CA THR A 123 -16.50 -0.04 4.64
C THR A 123 -17.48 1.14 4.61
N HIS A 124 -18.76 0.85 4.77
CA HIS A 124 -19.77 1.89 5.03
C HIS A 124 -19.72 2.28 6.51
N HIS A 125 -19.49 3.57 6.80
CA HIS A 125 -19.90 4.14 8.07
C HIS A 125 -21.42 4.33 8.02
N MET A 126 -22.17 3.52 8.78
CA MET A 126 -23.51 3.89 9.22
C MET A 126 -23.64 3.61 10.71
N GLY A 127 -22.92 4.40 11.49
CA GLY A 127 -23.38 4.81 12.82
C GLY A 127 -23.96 6.21 12.68
N GLN A 128 -25.24 6.31 12.32
CA GLN A 128 -26.17 7.36 12.74
C GLN A 128 -27.57 6.74 12.83
N ARG A 129 -28.01 6.39 14.06
CA ARG A 129 -29.45 6.42 14.44
C ARG A 129 -29.84 7.91 14.38
N VAL A 130 -31.03 8.36 13.96
CA VAL A 130 -32.39 8.07 14.43
C VAL A 130 -33.35 8.59 13.35
N HIS A 131 -34.46 7.88 13.09
CA HIS A 131 -35.83 8.38 12.97
C HIS A 131 -36.76 7.18 12.82
#